data_AF-A0A6J6U8A4-F1
#
_entry.id   AF-A0A6J6U8A4-F1
#
_cell.length_a   1.000
_cell.length_b   1.000
_cell.length_c   1.000
_cell.angle_alpha   90.00
_cell.angle_beta   90.00
_cell.angle_gamma   90.00
#
_symmetry.space_group_name_H-M   'P 1'
#
loop_
_entity.id
_entity.type
_entity.pdbx_description
1 polymer ?
#
loop_
_entity_poly.entity_id
_entity_poly.type
_entity_poly.pdbx_seq_one_letter_code
_entity_poly.pdbx_strand_id
1 'polypeptide(L)'
;MKRPVMNLRLLREEKGTVESALVLIPTVLLFLSVLQIAASVLGRGVAVNTLQGDVSREALLGSTYLSESSDQNGTVISRQSLPGGGSIIIGKRKSLLPRITPLIIANDSFISTGIAVDENS
;
A
#
# COMPACT_ATOMS: atom_id res chain seq x y z
N MET A 1 -55.77 21.87 -27.18
CA MET A 1 -54.39 22.28 -26.85
C MET A 1 -54.22 22.24 -25.34
N LYS A 2 -53.85 21.08 -24.76
CA LYS A 2 -53.69 20.88 -23.30
C LYS A 2 -52.27 21.30 -22.91
N ARG A 3 -52.12 22.28 -22.01
CA ARG A 3 -50.82 22.65 -21.44
C ARG A 3 -50.39 21.56 -20.44
N PRO A 4 -49.13 21.11 -20.45
CA PRO A 4 -48.64 20.17 -19.46
C PRO A 4 -48.54 20.90 -18.10
N VAL A 5 -49.31 20.43 -17.12
CA VAL A 5 -49.23 20.92 -15.75
C VAL A 5 -48.02 20.25 -15.11
N MET A 6 -46.90 20.97 -15.05
CA MET A 6 -45.66 20.47 -14.47
C MET A 6 -45.85 20.32 -12.95
N ASN A 7 -45.67 19.10 -12.47
CA ASN A 7 -46.09 18.65 -11.14
C ASN A 7 -45.14 19.19 -10.06
N LEU A 8 -45.47 20.33 -9.45
CA LEU A 8 -44.65 21.03 -8.43
C LEU A 8 -44.26 20.17 -7.21
N ARG A 9 -44.96 19.06 -6.97
CA ARG A 9 -44.60 18.10 -5.90
C ARG A 9 -43.30 17.35 -6.20
N LEU A 10 -43.04 17.00 -7.46
CA LEU A 10 -41.86 16.26 -7.88
C LEU A 10 -40.56 17.07 -7.64
N LEU A 11 -40.58 18.37 -7.99
CA LEU A 11 -39.46 19.29 -7.77
C LEU A 11 -39.21 19.58 -6.27
N ARG A 12 -40.23 19.43 -5.42
CA ARG A 12 -40.12 19.65 -3.97
C ARG A 12 -39.56 18.44 -3.24
N GLU A 13 -39.90 17.23 -3.70
CA GLU A 13 -39.30 15.97 -3.21
C GLU A 13 -37.84 15.83 -3.61
N GLU A 14 -37.46 16.26 -4.83
CA GLU A 14 -36.06 16.24 -5.25
C GLU A 14 -35.17 17.18 -4.44
N LYS A 15 -35.72 18.30 -3.94
CA LYS A 15 -34.96 19.31 -3.19
C LYS A 15 -34.26 18.75 -1.93
N GLY A 16 -34.95 17.91 -1.17
CA GLY A 16 -34.37 17.25 0.01
C GLY A 16 -33.34 16.17 -0.34
N THR A 17 -33.50 15.54 -1.51
CA THR A 17 -32.56 14.55 -2.05
C THR A 17 -31.28 15.21 -2.55
N VAL A 18 -31.37 16.35 -3.25
CA VAL A 18 -30.16 17.09 -3.70
C VAL A 18 -29.43 17.75 -2.55
N GLU A 19 -30.12 18.30 -1.55
CA GLU A 19 -29.47 18.86 -0.34
C GLU A 19 -28.72 17.77 0.44
N SER A 20 -29.30 16.57 0.57
CA SER A 20 -28.62 15.42 1.17
C SER A 20 -27.44 14.93 0.34
N ALA A 21 -27.58 14.86 -0.99
CA ALA A 21 -26.48 14.47 -1.88
C ALA A 21 -25.30 15.46 -1.83
N LEU A 22 -25.58 16.76 -1.66
CA LEU A 22 -24.58 17.83 -1.56
C LEU A 22 -23.67 17.69 -0.34
N VAL A 23 -24.16 17.06 0.73
CA VAL A 23 -23.36 16.75 1.94
C VAL A 23 -22.80 15.34 1.88
N LEU A 24 -23.56 14.38 1.34
CA LEU A 24 -23.16 12.98 1.27
C LEU A 24 -21.97 12.76 0.34
N ILE A 25 -21.93 13.42 -0.82
CA ILE A 25 -20.83 13.23 -1.78
C ILE A 25 -19.48 13.66 -1.18
N PRO A 26 -19.31 14.89 -0.64
CA PRO A 26 -18.04 15.29 -0.03
C PRO A 26 -17.65 14.43 1.19
N THR A 27 -18.63 14.03 2.01
CA THR A 27 -18.34 13.20 3.20
C THR A 27 -17.87 11.79 2.82
N VAL A 28 -18.48 11.17 1.81
CA VAL A 28 -18.01 9.88 1.27
C VAL A 28 -16.63 10.03 0.64
N LEU A 29 -16.37 11.11 -0.12
CA LEU A 29 -15.04 11.37 -0.68
C LEU A 29 -13.97 11.52 0.40
N LEU A 30 -14.27 12.26 1.48
CA LEU A 30 -13.37 12.42 2.61
C LEU A 30 -13.11 11.08 3.30
N PHE A 31 -14.18 10.33 3.58
CA PHE A 31 -14.08 9.01 4.20
C PHE A 31 -13.19 8.06 3.38
N LEU A 32 -13.45 7.95 2.08
CA LEU A 32 -12.64 7.13 1.16
C LEU A 32 -11.18 7.59 1.15
N SER A 33 -10.93 8.90 1.15
CA SER A 33 -9.57 9.46 1.18
C SER A 33 -8.81 9.06 2.45
N VAL A 34 -9.44 9.18 3.62
CA VAL A 34 -8.84 8.77 4.90
C VAL A 34 -8.57 7.27 4.93
N LEU A 35 -9.52 6.47 4.45
CA LEU A 35 -9.36 5.01 4.39
C LEU A 35 -8.19 4.59 3.48
N GLN A 36 -8.02 5.25 2.33
CA GLN A 36 -6.91 5.00 1.42
C GLN A 36 -5.55 5.35 2.04
N ILE A 37 -5.47 6.46 2.78
CA ILE A 37 -4.25 6.85 3.50
C ILE A 37 -3.92 5.84 4.59
N ALA A 38 -4.90 5.45 5.40
CA ALA A 38 -4.70 4.46 6.46
C ALA A 38 -4.22 3.11 5.91
N ALA A 39 -4.88 2.61 4.86
CA ALA A 39 -4.49 1.37 4.19
C ALA A 39 -3.09 1.46 3.57
N SER A 40 -2.73 2.63 3.01
CA SER A 40 -1.41 2.87 2.45
C SER A 40 -0.30 2.80 3.50
N VAL A 41 -0.48 3.49 4.63
CA VAL A 41 0.50 3.51 5.73
C VAL A 41 0.65 2.12 6.35
N LEU A 42 -0.47 1.43 6.61
CA LEU A 42 -0.46 0.06 7.13
C LEU A 42 0.22 -0.92 6.16
N GLY A 43 -0.10 -0.83 4.86
CA GLY A 43 0.51 -1.65 3.83
C GLY A 43 2.03 -1.47 3.75
N ARG A 44 2.52 -0.23 3.84
CA ARG A 44 3.96 0.06 3.91
C ARG A 44 4.62 -0.53 5.15
N GLY A 45 3.99 -0.37 6.32
CA GLY A 45 4.50 -0.92 7.58
C GLY A 45 4.64 -2.45 7.55
N VAL A 46 3.60 -3.14 7.07
CA VAL A 46 3.62 -4.61 6.93
C VAL A 46 4.70 -5.06 5.95
N ALA A 47 4.84 -4.40 4.79
CA ALA A 47 5.83 -4.79 3.79
C ALA A 47 7.28 -4.58 4.26
N VAL A 48 7.56 -3.52 5.02
CA VAL A 48 8.87 -3.28 5.62
C VAL A 48 9.17 -4.32 6.70
N ASN A 49 8.20 -4.58 7.59
CA ASN A 49 8.40 -5.52 8.68
C ASN A 49 8.61 -6.96 8.19
N THR A 50 7.85 -7.39 7.18
CA THR A 50 8.03 -8.69 6.55
C THR A 50 9.40 -8.81 5.88
N LEU A 51 9.81 -7.83 5.07
CA LEU A 51 11.14 -7.84 4.45
C LEU A 51 12.27 -7.84 5.49
N GLN A 52 12.15 -7.03 6.55
CA GLN A 52 13.15 -7.00 7.62
C GLN A 52 13.23 -8.35 8.36
N GLY A 53 12.08 -9.00 8.61
CA GLY A 53 12.03 -10.34 9.18
C GLY A 53 12.69 -11.38 8.28
N ASP A 54 12.43 -11.32 6.97
CA ASP A 54 13.02 -12.21 5.96
C ASP A 54 14.57 -12.04 5.94
N VAL A 55 15.05 -10.79 5.85
CA VAL A 55 16.49 -10.48 5.81
C VAL A 55 17.18 -10.82 7.13
N SER A 56 16.52 -10.62 8.27
CA SER A 56 17.05 -11.01 9.58
C SER A 56 17.15 -12.52 9.73
N ARG A 57 16.18 -13.28 9.21
CA ARG A 57 16.23 -14.75 9.23
C ARG A 57 17.36 -15.27 8.35
N GLU A 58 17.58 -14.64 7.20
CA GLU A 58 18.69 -14.98 6.30
C GLU A 58 20.05 -14.82 7.00
N ALA A 59 20.23 -13.73 7.76
CA ALA A 59 21.46 -13.51 8.54
C ALA A 59 21.66 -14.52 9.68
N LEU A 60 20.57 -15.00 10.30
CA LEU A 60 20.65 -15.93 11.44
C LEU A 60 20.78 -17.39 11.03
N LEU A 61 20.11 -17.80 9.94
CA LEU A 61 20.01 -19.20 9.51
C LEU A 61 21.05 -19.59 8.45
N GLY A 62 21.83 -18.62 7.96
CA GLY A 62 22.78 -18.83 6.88
C GLY A 62 22.11 -18.94 5.51
N SER A 63 22.92 -18.82 4.46
CA SER A 63 22.62 -18.45 3.07
C SER A 63 21.64 -19.32 2.24
N THR A 64 20.66 -19.96 2.87
CA THR A 64 19.92 -21.10 2.32
C THR A 64 18.43 -20.80 2.09
N TYR A 65 17.90 -19.71 2.66
CA TYR A 65 16.45 -19.45 2.67
C TYR A 65 16.00 -18.49 1.57
N LEU A 66 16.82 -17.50 1.22
CA LEU A 66 16.56 -16.62 0.09
C LEU A 66 17.68 -16.78 -0.95
N SER A 67 17.39 -17.48 -2.04
CA SER A 67 18.33 -17.60 -3.16
C SER A 67 18.75 -16.22 -3.68
N GLU A 68 20.02 -16.07 -4.03
CA GLU A 68 20.57 -14.84 -4.64
C GLU A 68 19.86 -14.44 -5.94
N SER A 69 19.13 -15.36 -6.56
CA SER A 69 18.22 -15.09 -7.66
C SER A 69 16.83 -14.75 -7.13
N SER A 70 16.43 -13.49 -7.34
CA SER A 70 15.09 -12.91 -7.16
C SER A 70 14.03 -13.92 -6.71
N ASP A 71 13.75 -13.92 -5.42
CA ASP A 71 12.63 -14.67 -4.87
C ASP A 71 11.33 -14.28 -5.62
N GLN A 72 10.36 -15.18 -5.76
CA GLN A 72 9.19 -15.04 -6.66
C GLN A 72 8.34 -13.76 -6.44
N ASN A 73 8.61 -13.03 -5.35
CA ASN A 73 8.05 -11.72 -5.01
C ASN A 73 8.90 -10.49 -5.45
N GLY A 74 9.93 -10.67 -6.28
CA GLY A 74 10.79 -9.58 -6.75
C GLY A 74 11.72 -9.00 -5.68
N THR A 75 12.10 -9.81 -4.69
CA THR A 75 13.05 -9.43 -3.65
C THR A 75 14.47 -9.58 -4.18
N VAL A 76 15.24 -8.49 -4.23
CA VAL A 76 16.65 -8.49 -4.60
C VAL A 76 17.48 -8.51 -3.32
N ILE A 77 18.33 -9.53 -3.15
CA ILE A 77 19.26 -9.63 -2.03
C ILE A 77 20.67 -9.34 -2.51
N SER A 78 21.40 -8.55 -1.73
CA SER A 78 22.82 -8.26 -1.96
C SER A 78 23.59 -8.53 -0.68
N ARG A 79 24.66 -9.31 -0.77
CA ARG A 79 25.58 -9.55 0.35
C ARG A 79 26.86 -8.75 0.16
N GLN A 80 27.34 -8.14 1.23
CA GLN A 80 28.59 -7.37 1.22
C GLN A 80 29.44 -7.78 2.41
N SER A 81 30.57 -8.44 2.15
CA SER A 81 31.51 -8.87 3.20
C SER A 81 32.06 -7.67 3.98
N LEU A 82 32.16 -7.81 5.31
CA LEU A 82 32.79 -6.79 6.15
C LEU A 82 34.28 -7.07 6.36
N PRO A 83 35.12 -6.02 6.47
CA PRO A 83 36.49 -6.17 6.94
C PRO A 83 36.47 -6.54 8.44
N GLY A 84 36.82 -7.79 8.77
CA GLY A 84 36.81 -8.30 10.15
C GLY A 84 36.07 -9.62 10.36
N GLY A 85 35.44 -10.17 9.31
CA GLY A 85 34.58 -11.35 9.39
C GLY A 85 33.10 -10.96 9.26
N GLY A 86 32.28 -11.87 8.72
CA GLY A 86 30.85 -11.63 8.49
C GLY A 86 30.49 -10.89 7.18
N SER A 87 29.18 -10.76 6.94
CA SER A 87 28.59 -10.12 5.76
C SER A 87 27.36 -9.28 6.11
N ILE A 88 27.19 -8.14 5.43
CA ILE A 88 25.96 -7.33 5.46
C ILE A 88 25.02 -7.91 4.40
N ILE A 89 23.80 -8.22 4.79
CA ILE A 89 22.74 -8.67 3.89
C ILE A 89 21.75 -7.53 3.71
N ILE A 90 21.56 -7.13 2.46
CA ILE A 90 20.66 -6.04 2.07
C ILE A 90 19.56 -6.64 1.19
N GLY A 91 18.33 -6.68 1.68
CA GLY A 91 17.16 -7.05 0.91
C GLY A 91 16.43 -5.81 0.41
N LYS A 92 16.04 -5.78 -0.86
CA LYS A 92 15.19 -4.75 -1.45
C LYS A 92 13.96 -5.41 -2.08
N ARG A 93 12.77 -4.90 -1.79
CA ARG A 93 11.52 -5.42 -2.37
C ARG A 93 10.69 -4.28 -2.91
N LYS A 94 10.19 -4.42 -4.13
CA LYS A 94 9.19 -3.50 -4.69
C LYS A 94 7.80 -4.01 -4.34
N SER A 95 7.02 -3.22 -3.61
CA SER A 95 5.68 -3.58 -3.17
C SER A 95 4.64 -2.63 -3.75
N LEU A 96 3.47 -3.19 -4.08
CA LEU A 96 2.32 -2.43 -4.53
C LEU A 96 1.45 -2.07 -3.34
N LEU A 97 0.92 -0.84 -3.35
CA LEU A 97 -0.02 -0.40 -2.33
C LEU A 97 -1.45 -0.88 -2.66
N PRO A 98 -2.24 -1.27 -1.65
CA PRO A 98 -3.63 -1.64 -1.86
C PRO A 98 -4.43 -0.40 -2.29
N ARG A 99 -5.23 -0.55 -3.34
CA ARG A 99 -6.13 0.49 -3.85
C ARG A 99 -7.56 0.20 -3.40
N ILE A 100 -8.03 0.96 -2.42
CA ILE A 100 -9.38 0.85 -1.85
C ILE A 100 -10.34 1.82 -2.56
N THR A 101 -9.82 2.88 -3.18
CA THR A 101 -10.65 3.91 -3.83
C THR A 101 -10.26 4.14 -5.28
N PRO A 102 -11.24 4.35 -6.17
CA PRO A 102 -10.95 4.72 -7.56
C PRO A 102 -10.41 6.14 -7.69
N LEU A 103 -10.53 6.98 -6.65
CA LEU A 103 -10.18 8.40 -6.62
C LEU A 103 -8.69 8.65 -6.86
N ILE A 104 -7.84 7.71 -6.48
CA ILE A 104 -6.39 7.79 -6.75
C ILE A 104 -6.09 6.93 -7.98
N ILE A 105 -5.75 7.56 -9.10
CA ILE A 105 -5.46 6.90 -10.38
C ILE A 105 -4.03 6.32 -10.41
N ALA A 106 -3.13 6.79 -9.54
CA ALA A 106 -1.77 6.31 -9.47
C ALA A 106 -1.67 4.94 -8.78
N ASN A 107 -1.15 3.95 -9.50
CA ASN A 107 -0.62 2.73 -8.89
C ASN A 107 0.67 3.10 -8.14
N ASP A 108 0.53 3.42 -6.86
CA ASP A 108 1.67 3.74 -6.02
C ASP A 108 2.42 2.44 -5.68
N SER A 109 3.69 2.39 -6.07
CA SER A 109 4.60 1.31 -5.74
C SER A 109 5.74 1.89 -4.95
N PHE A 110 6.16 1.22 -3.88
CA PHE A 110 7.27 1.67 -3.06
C PHE A 110 8.32 0.58 -2.96
N ILE A 111 9.54 1.00 -2.66
CA ILE A 111 10.65 0.10 -2.41
C ILE A 111 10.86 0.07 -0.90
N SER A 112 10.81 -1.13 -0.32
CA SER A 112 11.28 -1.38 1.04
C SER A 112 12.71 -1.91 0.99
N THR A 113 13.50 -1.55 1.99
CA THR A 113 14.86 -2.04 2.19
C THR A 113 14.96 -2.62 3.60
N GLY A 114 15.42 -3.86 3.71
CA GLY A 114 15.77 -4.51 4.96
C GLY A 114 17.27 -4.75 5.01
N ILE A 115 17.88 -4.61 6.19
CA ILE A 115 19.32 -4.79 6.38
C ILE A 115 19.54 -5.69 7.58
N ALA A 116 20.43 -6.67 7.46
CA ALA A 116 20.91 -7.47 8.56
C ALA A 116 22.42 -7.68 8.45
N VAL A 117 23.05 -8.02 9.58
CA VAL A 117 24.46 -8.38 9.65
C VAL A 117 24.52 -9.85 10.03
N ASP A 118 25.24 -10.61 9.22
CA ASP A 118 25.62 -11.99 9.46
C ASP A 118 27.06 -11.99 9.98
N GLU A 119 27.26 -12.39 11.22
CA GLU A 119 28.57 -12.47 11.86
C GLU A 119 29.17 -13.89 11.78
N ASN A 120 28.45 -14.85 11.19
CA ASN A 120 28.75 -16.27 11.26
C ASN A 120 29.47 -16.82 10.01
N SER A 121 30.04 -15.93 9.19
CA SER A 121 30.77 -16.29 7.96
C SER A 121 32.24 -16.63 8.19
#